data_AF-A0A433Q7Z3-F1
#
_entry.id   AF-A0A433Q7Z3-F1
#
_cell.length_a   1.000
_cell.length_b   1.000
_cell.length_c   1.000
_cell.angle_alpha   90.00
_cell.angle_beta   90.00
_cell.angle_gamma   90.00
#
_symmetry.space_group_name_H-M   'P 1'
#
loop_
_entity.id
_entity.type
_entity.pdbx_description
1 polymer ?
#
loop_
_entity_poly.entity_id
_entity_poly.type
_entity_poly.pdbx_seq_one_letter_code
_entity_poly.pdbx_strand_id
1 'polypeptide(L)'
;EKIHNPYYGLIANRLCGHNHSFKITFQYCLWDFLREMGETDVGGLEKVKSLESLRVADSLVVPLRRTVNLAKFYAWLVSENALSLVILKSVNFTALRPSSRLFFQLFFGHVIMNSQTRAQVAGRRNAQAVADVFLKVASIPTLAQGVLFFLHHFVRKGKFLSEGPEKDKEKELVMWGCGIVKES
;
A
#
# COMPACT_ATOMS: atom_id res chain seq x y z
N GLU A 1 1.03 -13.92 13.35
CA GLU A 1 1.73 -12.87 14.12
C GLU A 1 0.75 -11.93 14.81
N LYS A 2 0.99 -11.55 16.07
CA LYS A 2 0.11 -10.66 16.85
C LYS A 2 0.31 -9.19 16.51
N ILE A 3 1.55 -8.77 16.27
CA ILE A 3 1.95 -7.38 15.93
C ILE A 3 2.91 -7.44 14.74
N HIS A 4 2.77 -6.53 13.77
CA HIS A 4 3.69 -6.46 12.63
C HIS A 4 5.15 -6.44 13.11
N ASN A 5 5.93 -7.45 12.69
CA ASN A 5 7.36 -7.53 12.99
C ASN A 5 8.16 -6.99 11.78
N PRO A 6 8.92 -5.89 11.95
CA PRO A 6 9.73 -5.30 10.88
C PRO A 6 10.77 -6.26 10.27
N TYR A 7 11.18 -7.30 11.02
CA TYR A 7 12.14 -8.29 10.56
C TYR A 7 11.71 -9.02 9.28
N TYR A 8 10.40 -9.24 9.09
CA TYR A 8 9.89 -9.85 7.87
C TYR A 8 10.18 -8.99 6.63
N GLY A 9 10.11 -7.66 6.78
CA GLY A 9 10.51 -6.73 5.73
C GLY A 9 11.97 -6.95 5.33
N LEU A 10 12.88 -6.95 6.30
CA LEU A 10 14.33 -7.11 6.05
C LEU A 10 14.65 -8.39 5.28
N ILE A 11 14.04 -9.52 5.66
CA ILE A 11 14.21 -10.79 4.94
C ILE A 11 13.68 -10.66 3.51
N ALA A 12 12.46 -10.16 3.34
CA ALA A 12 11.84 -10.04 2.03
C ALA A 12 12.63 -9.09 1.10
N ASN A 13 13.21 -8.00 1.62
CA ASN A 13 14.11 -7.15 0.85
C ASN A 13 15.34 -7.94 0.36
N ARG A 14 15.96 -8.72 1.25
CA ARG A 14 17.12 -9.55 0.90
C ARG A 14 16.78 -10.61 -0.15
N LEU A 15 15.61 -11.24 -0.05
CA LEU A 15 15.12 -12.20 -1.05
C LEU A 15 14.91 -11.51 -2.41
N CYS A 16 14.26 -10.34 -2.43
CA CYS A 16 14.04 -9.54 -3.63
C CYS A 16 15.36 -9.08 -4.27
N GLY A 17 16.41 -8.87 -3.48
CA GLY A 17 17.76 -8.57 -3.97
C GLY A 17 18.49 -9.81 -4.50
N HIS A 18 18.20 -10.99 -3.98
CA HIS A 18 18.82 -12.26 -4.40
C HIS A 18 18.26 -12.76 -5.75
N ASN A 19 16.94 -12.70 -5.96
CA ASN A 19 16.34 -13.11 -7.22
C ASN A 19 15.09 -12.29 -7.56
N HIS A 20 15.02 -11.79 -8.80
CA HIS A 20 13.87 -11.04 -9.32
C HIS A 20 12.55 -11.83 -9.22
N SER A 21 12.58 -13.16 -9.34
CA SER A 21 11.39 -14.01 -9.22
C SER A 21 10.63 -13.77 -7.90
N PHE A 22 11.31 -13.46 -6.79
CA PHE A 22 10.64 -13.16 -5.53
C PHE A 22 9.80 -11.88 -5.59
N LYS A 23 10.21 -10.88 -6.38
CA LYS A 23 9.41 -9.66 -6.59
C LYS A 23 8.09 -10.00 -7.27
N ILE A 24 8.14 -10.87 -8.28
CA ILE A 24 6.98 -11.38 -8.99
C ILE A 24 6.09 -12.21 -8.06
N THR A 25 6.69 -13.08 -7.23
CA THR A 25 5.94 -13.84 -6.22
C THR A 25 5.19 -12.92 -5.25
N PHE A 26 5.85 -11.91 -4.67
CA PHE A 26 5.18 -10.95 -3.78
C PHE A 26 4.07 -10.17 -4.48
N GLN A 27 4.25 -9.83 -5.76
CA GLN A 27 3.19 -9.19 -6.54
C GLN A 27 1.96 -10.08 -6.67
N TYR A 28 2.12 -11.37 -7.01
CA TYR A 28 1.01 -12.31 -7.07
C TYR A 28 0.38 -12.54 -5.69
N CYS A 29 1.18 -12.69 -4.63
CA CYS A 29 0.65 -12.82 -3.27
C CYS A 29 -0.17 -11.60 -2.84
N LEU A 30 0.21 -10.39 -3.26
CA LEU A 30 -0.58 -9.19 -3.01
C LEU A 30 -1.92 -9.26 -3.74
N TRP A 31 -1.91 -9.64 -5.02
CA TRP A 31 -3.14 -9.77 -5.80
C TRP A 31 -4.07 -10.85 -5.25
N ASP A 32 -3.54 -11.99 -4.83
CA ASP A 32 -4.29 -13.05 -4.14
C ASP A 32 -4.97 -12.50 -2.88
N PHE A 33 -4.22 -11.73 -2.09
CA PHE A 33 -4.77 -11.10 -0.88
C PHE A 33 -5.86 -10.06 -1.19
N LEU A 34 -5.72 -9.27 -2.25
CA LEU A 34 -6.78 -8.35 -2.69
C LEU A 34 -8.04 -9.11 -3.12
N ARG A 35 -7.89 -10.29 -3.74
CA ARG A 35 -9.01 -11.17 -4.08
C ARG A 35 -9.69 -11.78 -2.86
N GLU A 36 -8.92 -12.16 -1.84
CA GLU A 36 -9.47 -12.56 -0.54
C GLU A 36 -10.29 -11.43 0.11
N MET A 37 -9.96 -10.15 -0.16
CA MET A 37 -10.75 -8.99 0.28
C MET A 37 -11.95 -8.65 -0.64
N GLY A 38 -12.17 -9.46 -1.68
CA GLY A 38 -13.31 -9.38 -2.60
C GLY A 38 -13.06 -8.63 -3.91
N GLU A 39 -11.83 -8.17 -4.18
CA GLU A 39 -11.51 -7.58 -5.48
C GLU A 39 -11.52 -8.66 -6.57
N THR A 40 -12.14 -8.39 -7.72
CA THR A 40 -12.31 -9.41 -8.79
C THR A 40 -11.48 -9.14 -10.03
N ASP A 41 -10.95 -7.93 -10.20
CA ASP A 41 -10.29 -7.47 -11.43
C ASP A 41 -8.77 -7.27 -11.26
N VAL A 42 -8.19 -7.83 -10.19
CA VAL A 42 -6.76 -7.68 -9.89
C VAL A 42 -5.95 -8.82 -10.51
N GLY A 43 -4.77 -8.48 -11.05
CA GLY A 43 -3.80 -9.44 -11.58
C GLY A 43 -4.08 -10.01 -12.96
N GLY A 44 -5.03 -9.46 -13.72
CA GLY A 44 -5.32 -9.89 -15.10
C GLY A 44 -5.90 -11.30 -15.22
N LEU A 45 -6.33 -11.88 -14.09
CA LEU A 45 -7.11 -13.10 -14.09
C LEU A 45 -8.55 -12.68 -14.43
N GLU A 46 -8.86 -12.65 -15.72
CA GLU A 46 -10.24 -12.54 -16.21
C GLU A 46 -11.15 -13.55 -15.50
N LYS A 47 -12.46 -13.27 -15.51
CA LYS A 47 -13.61 -13.97 -14.89
C LYS A 47 -13.77 -15.48 -15.21
N VAL A 48 -12.69 -16.19 -15.52
CA VAL A 48 -12.66 -17.60 -15.86
C VAL A 48 -12.25 -18.37 -14.61
N LYS A 49 -13.24 -19.03 -13.99
CA LYS A 49 -13.17 -19.89 -12.79
C LYS A 49 -13.18 -19.17 -11.44
N SER A 50 -14.36 -18.70 -11.03
CA SER A 50 -15.00 -19.17 -9.80
C SER A 50 -16.15 -18.27 -9.34
N LEU A 51 -17.31 -18.41 -9.98
CA LEU A 51 -18.54 -17.93 -9.34
C LEU A 51 -18.81 -18.69 -8.03
N GLU A 52 -18.24 -19.89 -7.86
CA GLU A 52 -18.40 -20.74 -6.67
C GLU A 52 -17.40 -20.41 -5.55
N SER A 53 -16.11 -20.20 -5.81
CA SER A 53 -15.17 -19.79 -4.73
C SER A 53 -15.27 -18.30 -4.33
N LEU A 54 -15.81 -17.42 -5.19
CA LEU A 54 -16.10 -16.02 -4.83
C LEU A 54 -17.34 -15.89 -3.91
N ARG A 55 -18.33 -16.79 -4.01
CA ARG A 55 -19.48 -16.83 -3.08
C ARG A 55 -19.07 -17.20 -1.66
N VAL A 56 -17.99 -17.97 -1.50
CA VAL A 56 -17.39 -18.27 -0.18
C VAL A 56 -16.58 -17.07 0.35
N ALA A 57 -15.94 -16.31 -0.54
CA ALA A 57 -15.13 -15.14 -0.18
C ALA A 57 -15.95 -13.96 0.37
N ASP A 58 -17.21 -13.77 -0.05
CA ASP A 58 -18.11 -12.77 0.55
C ASP A 58 -18.40 -13.04 2.04
N SER A 59 -18.10 -14.25 2.54
CA SER A 59 -18.21 -14.63 3.95
C SER A 59 -16.86 -14.64 4.69
N LEU A 60 -15.73 -14.59 3.97
CA LEU A 60 -14.38 -14.58 4.56
C LEU A 60 -13.98 -13.14 4.91
N VAL A 61 -14.46 -12.66 6.06
CA VAL A 61 -13.97 -11.41 6.64
C VAL A 61 -12.49 -11.55 6.95
N VAL A 62 -11.64 -10.96 6.11
CA VAL A 62 -10.19 -10.90 6.38
C VAL A 62 -9.98 -10.19 7.73
N PRO A 63 -9.33 -10.83 8.71
CA PRO A 63 -9.15 -10.22 10.02
C PRO A 63 -8.39 -8.91 9.92
N LEU A 64 -8.87 -7.85 10.59
CA LEU A 64 -8.23 -6.52 10.61
C LEU A 64 -6.73 -6.60 10.90
N ARG A 65 -6.32 -7.49 11.81
CA ARG A 65 -4.91 -7.72 12.13
C ARG A 65 -4.08 -8.13 10.91
N ARG A 66 -4.59 -9.03 10.08
CA ARG A 66 -3.90 -9.46 8.84
C ARG A 66 -3.80 -8.29 7.87
N THR A 67 -4.89 -7.53 7.71
CA THR A 67 -4.93 -6.31 6.88
C THR A 67 -3.87 -5.29 7.31
N VAL A 68 -3.81 -4.95 8.60
CA VAL A 68 -2.83 -3.99 9.13
C VAL A 68 -1.40 -4.49 8.95
N ASN A 69 -1.13 -5.77 9.25
CA ASN A 69 0.21 -6.34 9.16
C ASN A 69 0.72 -6.39 7.72
N LEU A 70 -0.14 -6.77 6.76
CA LEU A 70 0.23 -6.80 5.35
C LEU A 70 0.36 -5.40 4.76
N ALA A 71 -0.51 -4.46 5.14
CA ALA A 71 -0.39 -3.07 4.69
C ALA A 71 0.97 -2.47 5.11
N LYS A 72 1.37 -2.66 6.37
CA LYS A 72 2.69 -2.25 6.88
C LYS A 72 3.85 -2.93 6.16
N PHE A 73 3.73 -4.25 5.95
CA PHE A 73 4.76 -5.04 5.27
C PHE A 73 5.00 -4.59 3.83
N TYR A 74 3.94 -4.50 3.02
CA TYR A 74 4.07 -4.04 1.64
C TYR A 74 4.49 -2.57 1.55
N ALA A 75 4.01 -1.71 2.47
CA ALA A 75 4.45 -0.32 2.52
C ALA A 75 5.96 -0.22 2.77
N TRP A 76 6.49 -1.02 3.70
CA TRP A 76 7.92 -1.08 3.97
C TRP A 76 8.71 -1.58 2.75
N LEU A 77 8.24 -2.63 2.06
CA LEU A 77 8.91 -3.13 0.84
C LEU A 77 8.98 -2.09 -0.28
N VAL A 78 7.94 -1.27 -0.41
CA VAL A 78 7.90 -0.20 -1.41
C VAL A 78 8.80 0.96 -1.01
N SER A 79 8.80 1.37 0.26
CA SER A 79 9.66 2.45 0.76
C SER A 79 11.15 2.09 0.71
N GLU A 80 11.52 0.82 0.90
CA GLU A 80 12.90 0.33 0.76
C GLU A 80 13.26 -0.07 -0.69
N ASN A 81 12.39 0.25 -1.66
CA ASN A 81 12.61 0.01 -3.09
C ASN A 81 12.82 -1.49 -3.46
N ALA A 82 12.44 -2.41 -2.56
CA ALA A 82 12.38 -3.84 -2.83
C ALA A 82 11.32 -4.14 -3.91
N LEU A 83 10.18 -3.45 -3.78
CA LEU A 83 9.09 -3.41 -4.75
C LEU A 83 8.84 -1.96 -5.19
N SER A 84 8.20 -1.78 -6.34
CA SER A 84 7.70 -0.48 -6.80
C SER A 84 6.18 -0.48 -6.73
N LEU A 85 5.56 0.69 -6.57
CA LEU A 85 4.10 0.88 -6.67
C LEU A 85 3.51 0.37 -8.00
N VAL A 86 4.32 0.13 -9.03
CA VAL A 86 3.91 -0.54 -10.29
C VAL A 86 3.24 -1.91 -10.06
N ILE A 87 3.51 -2.59 -8.94
CA ILE A 87 2.79 -3.83 -8.57
C ILE A 87 1.27 -3.63 -8.44
N LEU A 88 0.82 -2.38 -8.29
CA LEU A 88 -0.59 -1.99 -8.17
C LEU A 88 -1.26 -1.70 -9.53
N LYS A 89 -0.58 -1.92 -10.67
CA LYS A 89 -1.08 -1.57 -12.01
C LYS A 89 -2.44 -2.16 -12.38
N SER A 90 -2.84 -3.26 -11.76
CA SER A 90 -4.14 -3.92 -11.99
C SER A 90 -5.22 -3.49 -10.98
N VAL A 91 -4.94 -2.52 -10.12
CA VAL A 91 -5.87 -2.09 -9.07
C VAL A 91 -6.72 -0.94 -9.57
N ASN A 92 -8.04 -1.10 -9.54
CA ASN A 92 -8.97 -0.02 -9.84
C ASN A 92 -9.28 0.81 -8.58
N PHE A 93 -8.52 1.88 -8.36
CA PHE A 93 -8.64 2.74 -7.18
C PHE A 93 -9.95 3.53 -7.07
N THR A 94 -10.75 3.61 -8.13
CA THR A 94 -12.04 4.33 -8.10
C THR A 94 -13.19 3.44 -7.61
N ALA A 95 -13.02 2.12 -7.65
CA ALA A 95 -14.07 1.14 -7.38
C ALA A 95 -13.70 0.09 -6.31
N LEU A 96 -12.86 0.46 -5.34
CA LEU A 96 -12.41 -0.44 -4.27
C LEU A 96 -13.52 -0.76 -3.26
N ARG A 97 -13.58 -2.05 -2.84
CA ARG A 97 -14.41 -2.50 -1.72
C ARG A 97 -13.94 -1.88 -0.39
N PRO A 98 -14.80 -1.81 0.65
CA PRO A 98 -14.43 -1.22 1.95
C PRO A 98 -13.19 -1.84 2.60
N SER A 99 -13.05 -3.16 2.54
CA SER A 99 -11.90 -3.89 3.13
C SER A 99 -10.58 -3.52 2.45
N SER A 100 -10.55 -3.54 1.12
CA SER A 100 -9.39 -3.14 0.31
C SER A 100 -9.08 -1.66 0.45
N ARG A 101 -10.10 -0.81 0.58
CA ARG A 101 -9.94 0.62 0.85
C ARG A 101 -9.17 0.84 2.15
N LEU A 102 -9.55 0.16 3.23
CA LEU A 102 -8.83 0.26 4.50
C LEU A 102 -7.38 -0.22 4.36
N PHE A 103 -7.15 -1.33 3.65
CA PHE A 103 -5.80 -1.79 3.35
C PHE A 103 -4.96 -0.72 2.66
N PHE A 104 -5.48 -0.10 1.60
CA PHE A 104 -4.74 0.92 0.85
C PHE A 104 -4.57 2.23 1.63
N GLN A 105 -5.52 2.61 2.48
CA GLN A 105 -5.36 3.75 3.39
C GLN A 105 -4.16 3.55 4.32
N LEU A 106 -4.09 2.38 4.97
CA LEU A 106 -2.97 2.02 5.84
C LEU A 106 -1.65 1.92 5.06
N PHE A 107 -1.69 1.28 3.89
CA PHE A 107 -0.52 1.09 3.03
C PHE A 107 0.07 2.44 2.61
N PHE A 108 -0.71 3.33 2.00
CA PHE A 108 -0.20 4.63 1.55
C PHE A 108 0.22 5.54 2.71
N GLY A 109 -0.53 5.52 3.82
CA GLY A 109 -0.13 6.21 5.04
C GLY A 109 1.26 5.77 5.51
N HIS A 110 1.50 4.47 5.58
CA HIS A 110 2.80 3.92 5.97
C HIS A 110 3.89 4.15 4.91
N VAL A 111 3.59 4.15 3.61
CA VAL A 111 4.56 4.50 2.56
C VAL A 111 5.09 5.92 2.79
N ILE A 112 4.20 6.88 3.04
CA ILE A 112 4.57 8.27 3.33
C ILE A 112 5.39 8.32 4.63
N MET A 113 4.95 7.70 5.71
CA MET A 113 5.68 7.71 6.98
C MET A 113 7.08 7.10 6.86
N ASN A 114 7.20 5.94 6.21
CA ASN A 114 8.46 5.22 6.03
C ASN A 114 9.45 5.98 5.14
N SER A 115 8.97 6.74 4.14
CA SER A 115 9.83 7.62 3.34
C SER A 115 10.57 8.68 4.19
N GLN A 116 10.04 8.96 5.38
CA GLN A 116 10.56 9.98 6.28
C GLN A 116 11.41 9.40 7.41
N THR A 117 11.56 8.08 7.55
CA THR A 117 12.28 7.49 8.69
C THR A 117 13.71 8.05 8.85
N ARG A 118 14.46 8.20 7.76
CA ARG A 118 15.82 8.80 7.79
C ARG A 118 15.80 10.31 8.04
N ALA A 119 14.77 11.01 7.55
CA ALA A 119 14.65 12.46 7.64
C ALA A 119 14.16 12.93 9.02
N GLN A 120 13.26 12.16 9.65
CA GLN A 120 12.78 12.40 11.01
C GLN A 120 13.91 12.33 12.04
N VAL A 121 14.89 11.43 11.86
CA VAL A 121 16.10 11.38 12.69
C VAL A 121 16.89 12.70 12.60
N ALA A 122 16.87 13.35 11.44
CA ALA A 122 17.49 14.66 11.22
C ALA A 122 16.55 15.85 11.54
N GLY A 123 15.38 15.61 12.15
CA GLY A 123 14.43 16.65 12.53
C GLY A 123 13.77 17.39 11.35
N ARG A 124 13.83 16.85 10.13
CA ARG A 124 13.31 17.51 8.91
C ARG A 124 12.40 16.60 8.10
N ARG A 125 11.56 17.19 7.25
CA ARG A 125 10.79 16.48 6.22
C ARG A 125 11.57 16.48 4.91
N ASN A 126 11.55 15.35 4.20
CA ASN A 126 12.23 15.15 2.92
C ASN A 126 11.19 14.91 1.82
N ALA A 127 10.85 15.97 1.09
CA ALA A 127 9.90 15.91 -0.02
C ALA A 127 10.39 15.00 -1.15
N GLN A 128 11.69 15.03 -1.46
CA GLN A 128 12.29 14.20 -2.50
C GLN A 128 12.11 12.71 -2.20
N ALA A 129 12.27 12.29 -0.94
CA ALA A 129 12.07 10.90 -0.55
C ALA A 129 10.62 10.43 -0.75
N VAL A 130 9.63 11.33 -0.61
CA VAL A 130 8.24 11.00 -0.98
C VAL A 130 8.13 10.89 -2.50
N ALA A 131 8.57 11.93 -3.22
CA ALA A 131 8.48 11.99 -4.68
C ALA A 131 9.09 10.75 -5.33
N ASP A 132 10.30 10.35 -4.92
CA ASP A 132 11.05 9.21 -5.48
C ASP A 132 10.25 7.89 -5.46
N VAL A 133 9.44 7.66 -4.43
CA VAL A 133 8.59 6.46 -4.33
C VAL A 133 7.49 6.47 -5.40
N PHE A 134 6.92 7.64 -5.67
CA PHE A 134 5.79 7.81 -6.59
C PHE A 134 6.21 8.11 -8.04
N LEU A 135 7.44 8.60 -8.28
CA LEU A 135 7.96 8.90 -9.61
C LEU A 135 7.82 7.72 -10.60
N LYS A 136 8.05 6.48 -10.12
CA LYS A 136 7.93 5.28 -10.98
C LYS A 136 6.51 5.05 -11.49
N VAL A 137 5.50 5.48 -10.73
CA VAL A 137 4.08 5.36 -11.11
C VAL A 137 3.71 6.37 -12.19
N ALA A 138 4.37 7.52 -12.25
CA ALA A 138 4.08 8.56 -13.25
C ALA A 138 4.21 8.05 -14.70
N SER A 139 5.02 7.01 -14.92
CA SER A 139 5.14 6.32 -16.21
C SER A 139 3.90 5.53 -16.65
N ILE A 140 2.95 5.28 -15.74
CA ILE A 140 1.68 4.57 -15.98
C ILE A 140 0.52 5.53 -15.66
N PRO A 141 0.02 6.31 -16.64
CA PRO A 141 -0.93 7.39 -16.39
C PRO A 141 -2.21 6.97 -15.66
N THR A 142 -2.78 5.82 -16.02
CA THR A 142 -3.99 5.28 -15.40
C THR A 142 -3.79 4.96 -13.93
N LEU A 143 -2.65 4.34 -13.59
CA LEU A 143 -2.28 4.04 -12.22
C LEU A 143 -1.99 5.33 -11.44
N ALA A 144 -1.24 6.28 -12.03
CA ALA A 144 -0.93 7.56 -11.40
C ALA A 144 -2.21 8.33 -11.03
N GLN A 145 -3.14 8.46 -11.97
CA GLN A 145 -4.43 9.10 -11.73
C GLN A 145 -5.25 8.37 -10.67
N GLY A 146 -5.28 7.03 -10.70
CA GLY A 146 -5.97 6.24 -9.69
C GLY A 146 -5.39 6.43 -8.28
N VAL A 147 -4.06 6.41 -8.16
CA VAL A 147 -3.36 6.67 -6.89
C VAL A 147 -3.63 8.09 -6.40
N LEU A 148 -3.53 9.11 -7.25
CA LEU A 148 -3.82 10.50 -6.90
C LEU A 148 -5.27 10.68 -6.43
N PHE A 149 -6.22 10.09 -7.16
CA PHE A 149 -7.62 10.06 -6.76
C PHE A 149 -7.79 9.45 -5.38
N PHE A 150 -7.16 8.29 -5.13
CA PHE A 150 -7.29 7.58 -3.86
C PHE A 150 -6.69 8.36 -2.69
N LEU A 151 -5.49 8.91 -2.86
CA LEU A 151 -4.81 9.71 -1.85
C LEU A 151 -5.64 10.93 -1.47
N HIS A 152 -6.19 11.63 -2.47
CA HIS A 152 -7.01 12.81 -2.26
C HIS A 152 -8.28 12.52 -1.45
N HIS A 153 -9.03 11.47 -1.82
CA HIS A 153 -10.34 11.20 -1.25
C HIS A 153 -10.31 10.39 0.04
N PHE A 154 -9.36 9.46 0.16
CA PHE A 154 -9.37 8.45 1.23
C PHE A 154 -8.19 8.55 2.20
N VAL A 155 -7.07 9.18 1.83
CA VAL A 155 -5.85 9.20 2.67
C VAL A 155 -5.57 10.57 3.28
N ARG A 156 -5.72 11.65 2.52
CA ARG A 156 -5.34 13.03 2.91
C ARG A 156 -5.88 13.47 4.27
N LYS A 157 -7.10 13.06 4.63
CA LYS A 157 -7.75 13.45 5.90
C LYS A 157 -7.28 12.62 7.10
N GLY A 158 -6.48 11.57 6.91
CA GLY A 158 -5.94 10.74 7.99
C GLY A 158 -6.98 10.02 8.87
N LYS A 159 -8.25 9.92 8.43
CA LYS A 159 -9.36 9.35 9.23
C LYS A 159 -9.17 7.88 9.62
N PHE A 160 -8.28 7.17 8.94
CA PHE A 160 -7.95 5.77 9.20
C PHE A 160 -6.93 5.59 10.33
N LEU A 161 -6.29 6.68 10.78
CA LEU A 161 -5.41 6.69 11.94
C LEU A 161 -6.23 6.96 13.19
N SER A 162 -5.90 6.27 14.29
CA SER A 162 -6.53 6.50 15.59
C SER A 162 -6.30 7.94 16.08
N GLU A 163 -7.11 8.39 17.03
CA GLU A 163 -6.97 9.71 17.65
C GLU A 163 -5.96 9.70 18.80
N GLY A 164 -5.27 10.82 19.00
CA GLY A 164 -4.29 11.00 20.05
C GLY A 164 -3.10 11.86 19.61
N PRO A 165 -2.37 12.48 20.55
CA PRO A 165 -1.36 13.49 20.25
C PRO A 165 -0.20 12.98 19.38
N GLU A 166 0.21 11.71 19.52
CA GLU A 166 1.21 11.10 18.64
C GLU A 166 0.67 10.83 17.23
N LYS A 167 -0.62 10.47 17.14
CA LYS A 167 -1.29 10.16 15.89
C LYS A 167 -1.69 11.39 15.10
N ASP A 168 -1.86 12.51 15.76
CA ASP A 168 -2.11 13.78 15.09
C ASP A 168 -0.86 14.24 14.31
N LYS A 169 0.34 14.01 14.86
CA LYS A 169 1.61 14.20 14.10
C LYS A 169 1.69 13.29 12.88
N GLU A 170 1.27 12.02 13.01
CA GLU A 170 1.20 11.08 11.88
C GLU A 170 0.19 11.56 10.81
N LYS A 171 -0.98 12.06 11.23
CA LYS A 171 -2.00 12.61 10.32
C LYS A 171 -1.48 13.83 9.56
N GLU A 172 -0.81 14.76 10.25
CA GLU A 172 -0.18 15.93 9.62
C GLU A 172 0.88 15.51 8.61
N LEU A 173 1.71 14.52 8.95
CA LEU A 173 2.74 14.01 8.07
C LEU A 173 2.14 13.39 6.80
N VAL A 174 1.09 12.57 6.96
CA VAL A 174 0.36 11.96 5.84
C VAL A 174 -0.29 13.03 4.97
N MET A 175 -0.93 14.03 5.58
CA MET A 175 -1.55 15.13 4.84
C MET A 175 -0.53 15.92 4.02
N TRP A 176 0.61 16.24 4.63
CA TRP A 176 1.73 16.90 3.95
C TRP A 176 2.27 16.05 2.80
N GLY A 177 2.51 14.75 3.04
CA GLY A 177 3.01 13.84 2.00
C GLY A 177 2.04 13.71 0.82
N CYS A 178 0.72 13.65 1.06
CA CYS A 178 -0.28 13.70 0.00
C CYS A 178 -0.22 15.00 -0.83
N GLY A 179 0.20 16.11 -0.22
CA GLY A 179 0.47 17.36 -0.93
C GLY A 179 1.65 17.21 -1.89
N ILE A 180 2.78 16.69 -1.40
CA ILE A 180 3.97 16.45 -2.22
C ILE A 180 3.68 15.53 -3.41
N VAL A 181 2.96 14.42 -3.19
CA VAL A 181 2.61 13.49 -4.27
C VAL A 181 1.72 14.13 -5.34
N LYS A 182 0.90 15.12 -4.98
CA LYS A 182 0.06 15.85 -5.95
C LYS A 182 0.87 16.81 -6.81
N GLU A 183 1.96 17.35 -6.27
CA GLU A 183 2.81 18.36 -6.91
C GLU A 183 3.96 17.75 -7.73
N SER A 184 4.30 16.48 -7.46
CA SER A 184 5.36 15.70 -8.14
C SER A 184 4.85 15.07 -9.44
#